data_AF-A0A7X9UK56-F1
#
_entry.id   AF-A0A7X9UK56-F1
#
_cell.length_a   1.000
_cell.length_b   1.000
_cell.length_c   1.000
_cell.angle_alpha   90.00
_cell.angle_beta   90.00
_cell.angle_gamma   90.00
#
_symmetry.space_group_name_H-M   'P 1'
#
loop_
_entity.id
_entity.type
_entity.pdbx_description
1 polymer ?
#
loop_
_entity_poly.entity_id
_entity_poly.type
_entity_poly.pdbx_seq_one_letter_code
_entity_poly.pdbx_strand_id
1 'polypeptide(L)'
;MVLFKDRTLGFWIGFMAASLMLVANIVFLIVNHGDRTFSFITFGLIIAGVLGELLVLLKNYFFAPILPAVSFGVALSMHFYLGFPTLSDVVNGVNFIGGNPQAVLVFGIAFAIGTIAALISCFMKQSKSEGLNHTVHTSK
;
A
#
# COMPACT_ATOMS: atom_id res chain seq x y z
N MET A 1 -16.80 -17.15 14.79
CA MET A 1 -16.56 -16.74 13.39
C MET A 1 -15.07 -16.87 13.13
N VAL A 2 -14.65 -17.72 12.20
CA VAL A 2 -13.22 -17.88 11.87
C VAL A 2 -12.89 -16.87 10.77
N LEU A 3 -12.16 -15.81 11.11
CA LEU A 3 -11.95 -14.61 10.28
C LEU A 3 -11.36 -14.88 8.88
N PHE A 4 -10.63 -15.99 8.74
CA PHE A 4 -9.90 -16.37 7.53
C PHE A 4 -10.51 -17.54 6.73
N LYS A 5 -11.61 -18.15 7.20
CA LYS A 5 -12.10 -19.45 6.66
C LYS A 5 -12.58 -19.39 5.21
N ASP A 6 -12.99 -18.22 4.73
CA ASP A 6 -13.61 -18.04 3.40
C ASP A 6 -12.82 -17.10 2.48
N ARG A 7 -11.53 -16.90 2.77
CA ARG A 7 -10.66 -15.97 2.03
C ARG A 7 -10.09 -16.60 0.76
N THR A 8 -10.07 -15.80 -0.30
CA THR A 8 -9.61 -16.15 -1.65
C THR A 8 -8.15 -15.70 -1.86
N LEU A 9 -7.58 -16.03 -3.02
CA LEU A 9 -6.26 -15.53 -3.42
C LEU A 9 -6.19 -14.00 -3.48
N GLY A 10 -7.26 -13.34 -3.92
CA GLY A 10 -7.32 -11.87 -3.95
C GLY A 10 -7.05 -11.27 -2.57
N PHE A 11 -7.78 -11.75 -1.56
CA PHE A 11 -7.55 -11.34 -0.17
C PHE A 11 -6.11 -11.58 0.28
N TRP A 12 -5.54 -12.75 0.03
CA TRP A 12 -4.18 -13.04 0.48
C TRP A 12 -3.13 -12.14 -0.19
N ILE A 13 -3.31 -11.80 -1.46
CA ILE A 13 -2.43 -10.84 -2.16
C ILE A 13 -2.56 -9.45 -1.52
N GLY A 14 -3.79 -8.97 -1.28
CA GLY A 14 -4.03 -7.69 -0.62
C GLY A 14 -3.46 -7.64 0.80
N PHE A 15 -3.69 -8.68 1.59
CA PHE A 15 -3.22 -8.81 2.95
C PHE A 15 -1.68 -8.87 3.04
N MET A 16 -1.04 -9.61 2.15
CA MET A 16 0.43 -9.64 2.05
C MET A 16 0.99 -8.30 1.59
N ALA A 17 0.32 -7.62 0.66
CA ALA A 17 0.69 -6.28 0.24
C ALA A 17 0.62 -5.29 1.41
N ALA A 18 -0.47 -5.27 2.16
CA ALA A 18 -0.61 -4.42 3.35
C ALA A 18 0.43 -4.75 4.43
N SER A 19 0.75 -6.03 4.62
CA SER A 19 1.80 -6.47 5.56
C SER A 19 3.19 -5.97 5.14
N LEU A 20 3.53 -6.10 3.85
CA LEU A 20 4.76 -5.57 3.28
C LEU A 20 4.84 -4.05 3.45
N MET A 21 3.76 -3.34 3.08
CA MET A 21 3.65 -1.89 3.21
C MET A 21 3.86 -1.44 4.65
N LEU A 22 3.22 -2.11 5.62
CA LEU A 22 3.36 -1.80 7.03
C LEU A 22 4.79 -1.99 7.53
N VAL A 23 5.41 -3.14 7.23
CA VAL A 23 6.79 -3.43 7.64
C VAL A 23 7.76 -2.44 7.01
N ALA A 24 7.66 -2.21 5.70
CA ALA A 24 8.48 -1.23 4.99
C ALA A 24 8.32 0.17 5.58
N ASN A 25 7.09 0.59 5.92
CA ASN A 25 6.82 1.90 6.50
C ASN A 25 7.38 2.07 7.92
N ILE A 26 7.31 1.03 8.76
CA ILE A 26 7.93 1.04 10.09
C ILE A 26 9.46 1.10 9.98
N VAL A 27 10.05 0.29 9.11
CA VAL A 27 11.50 0.32 8.89
C VAL A 27 11.93 1.67 8.33
N PHE A 28 11.18 2.25 7.38
CA PHE A 28 11.47 3.56 6.81
C PHE A 28 11.45 4.67 7.86
N LEU A 29 10.48 4.63 8.77
CA LEU A 29 10.45 5.53 9.93
C LEU A 29 11.72 5.35 10.78
N ILE A 30 12.04 4.12 11.20
CA ILE A 30 13.20 3.87 12.08
C ILE A 30 14.51 4.38 11.47
N VAL A 31 14.75 4.10 10.18
CA VAL A 31 16.04 4.38 9.55
C VAL A 31 16.14 5.78 8.95
N ASN A 32 15.02 6.48 8.74
CA ASN A 32 15.01 7.70 7.92
C ASN A 32 14.10 8.83 8.46
N HIS A 33 13.54 8.76 9.69
CA HIS A 33 12.55 9.77 10.16
C HIS A 33 13.04 11.23 10.20
N GLY A 34 14.35 11.46 10.17
CA GLY A 34 14.96 12.79 10.15
C GLY A 34 15.48 13.23 8.78
N ASP A 35 15.37 12.38 7.76
CA ASP A 35 15.84 12.68 6.41
C ASP A 35 14.77 13.40 5.60
N ARG A 36 15.21 14.25 4.66
CA ARG A 36 14.34 15.03 3.79
C ARG A 36 13.43 14.18 2.89
N THR A 37 13.83 12.95 2.60
CA THR A 37 13.06 12.02 1.76
C THR A 37 11.92 11.34 2.52
N PHE A 38 11.87 11.47 3.85
CA PHE A 38 10.76 10.96 4.67
C PHE A 38 9.59 11.96 4.76
N SER A 39 8.36 11.44 4.83
CA SER A 39 7.16 12.25 4.99
C SER A 39 6.13 11.58 5.87
N PHE A 40 5.61 12.34 6.84
CA PHE A 40 4.48 11.94 7.67
C PHE A 40 3.19 11.74 6.84
N ILE A 41 3.07 12.38 5.68
CA ILE A 41 1.96 12.17 4.75
C ILE A 41 2.06 10.77 4.15
N THR A 42 3.23 10.39 3.63
CA THR A 42 3.48 9.03 3.13
C THR A 42 3.20 8.00 4.22
N PHE A 43 3.73 8.22 5.42
CA PHE A 43 3.50 7.34 6.56
C PHE A 43 2.00 7.19 6.88
N GLY A 44 1.28 8.31 7.00
CA GLY A 44 -0.15 8.31 7.31
C GLY A 44 -1.00 7.62 6.24
N LEU A 45 -0.67 7.82 4.96
CA LEU A 45 -1.36 7.16 3.85
C LEU A 45 -1.13 5.65 3.84
N ILE A 46 0.07 5.18 4.17
CA ILE A 46 0.31 3.74 4.30
C ILE A 46 -0.50 3.16 5.46
N ILE A 47 -0.55 3.84 6.62
CA ILE A 47 -1.42 3.40 7.72
C ILE A 47 -2.88 3.36 7.30
N ALA A 48 -3.37 4.38 6.58
CA ALA A 48 -4.74 4.40 6.06
C ALA A 48 -5.03 3.21 5.11
N GLY A 49 -4.09 2.86 4.23
CA GLY A 49 -4.23 1.71 3.34
C GLY A 49 -4.26 0.37 4.10
N VAL A 50 -3.44 0.23 5.15
CA VAL A 50 -3.46 -0.94 6.04
C VAL A 50 -4.80 -1.05 6.78
N LEU A 51 -5.33 0.06 7.29
CA LEU A 51 -6.67 0.08 7.89
C LEU A 51 -7.77 -0.28 6.88
N GLY A 52 -7.61 0.14 5.62
CA GLY A 52 -8.46 -0.29 4.51
C GLY A 52 -8.45 -1.80 4.30
N GLU A 53 -7.28 -2.45 4.39
CA GLU A 53 -7.18 -3.90 4.24
C GLU A 53 -7.79 -4.64 5.45
N LEU A 54 -7.63 -4.08 6.66
CA LEU A 54 -8.36 -4.58 7.82
C LEU A 54 -9.87 -4.48 7.63
N LEU A 55 -10.38 -3.45 6.95
CA LEU A 55 -11.79 -3.36 6.60
C LEU A 55 -12.22 -4.50 5.67
N VAL A 56 -11.40 -4.88 4.67
CA VAL A 56 -11.65 -6.05 3.80
C VAL A 56 -11.71 -7.35 4.62
N LEU A 57 -10.83 -7.48 5.62
CA LEU A 57 -10.82 -8.61 6.55
C LEU A 57 -12.05 -8.67 7.47
N LEU A 58 -12.62 -7.52 7.84
CA LEU A 58 -13.73 -7.45 8.78
C LEU A 58 -15.11 -7.42 8.10
N LYS A 59 -15.20 -6.87 6.89
CA LYS A 59 -16.45 -6.57 6.18
C LYS A 59 -16.31 -6.87 4.68
N ASN A 60 -17.40 -7.36 4.07
CA ASN A 60 -17.49 -7.61 2.63
C ASN A 60 -18.11 -6.41 1.91
N TYR A 61 -17.57 -5.21 2.09
CA TYR A 61 -18.01 -4.05 1.31
C TYR A 61 -17.34 -4.04 -0.05
N PHE A 62 -18.11 -3.79 -1.12
CA PHE A 62 -17.59 -3.82 -2.50
C PHE A 62 -16.44 -2.82 -2.74
N PHE A 63 -16.42 -1.70 -2.00
CA PHE A 63 -15.41 -0.66 -2.13
C PHE A 63 -14.21 -0.88 -1.20
N ALA A 64 -14.29 -1.79 -0.22
CA ALA A 64 -13.21 -2.00 0.75
C ALA A 64 -11.86 -2.30 0.10
N PRO A 65 -11.77 -3.12 -0.98
CA PRO A 65 -10.49 -3.43 -1.62
C PRO A 65 -9.87 -2.26 -2.39
N ILE A 66 -10.64 -1.22 -2.71
CA ILE A 66 -10.14 -0.03 -3.41
C ILE A 66 -9.35 0.87 -2.45
N LEU A 67 -9.72 0.90 -1.17
CA LEU A 67 -9.07 1.75 -0.16
C LEU A 67 -7.56 1.51 -0.05
N PRO A 68 -7.07 0.26 0.15
CA PRO A 68 -5.64 -0.02 0.16
C PRO A 68 -4.92 0.45 -1.11
N ALA A 69 -5.48 0.14 -2.27
CA ALA A 69 -4.86 0.45 -3.56
C ALA A 69 -4.69 1.97 -3.76
N VAL A 70 -5.73 2.76 -3.46
CA VAL A 70 -5.67 4.22 -3.58
C VAL A 70 -4.69 4.79 -2.56
N SER A 71 -4.80 4.40 -1.29
CA SER A 71 -3.92 4.91 -0.23
C SER A 71 -2.44 4.61 -0.49
N PHE A 72 -2.13 3.37 -0.89
CA PHE A 72 -0.76 2.97 -1.23
C PHE A 72 -0.25 3.67 -2.50
N GLY A 73 -1.10 3.84 -3.52
CA GLY A 73 -0.73 4.57 -4.73
C GLY A 73 -0.40 6.04 -4.48
N VAL A 74 -1.20 6.72 -3.65
CA VAL A 74 -0.91 8.11 -3.26
C VAL A 74 0.34 8.18 -2.38
N ALA A 75 0.54 7.23 -1.46
CA ALA A 75 1.75 7.15 -0.64
C ALA A 75 3.01 6.98 -1.47
N LEU A 76 3.00 6.06 -2.44
CA LEU A 76 4.10 5.83 -3.38
C LEU A 76 4.41 7.10 -4.19
N SER A 77 3.36 7.77 -4.67
CA SER A 77 3.51 9.01 -5.43
C SER A 77 4.16 10.11 -4.59
N MET A 78 3.75 10.24 -3.32
CA MET A 78 4.37 11.20 -2.39
C MET A 78 5.82 10.85 -2.03
N HIS A 79 6.13 9.56 -1.86
CA HIS A 79 7.50 9.10 -1.64
C HIS A 79 8.42 9.50 -2.79
N PHE A 80 8.02 9.28 -4.04
CA PHE A 80 8.83 9.66 -5.19
C PHE A 80 8.83 11.16 -5.47
N TYR A 81 7.74 11.88 -5.18
CA TYR A 81 7.71 13.33 -5.27
C TYR A 81 8.83 13.97 -4.42
N LEU A 82 9.08 13.44 -3.22
CA LEU A 82 10.17 13.91 -2.35
C LEU A 82 11.53 13.28 -2.68
N GLY A 83 11.54 12.03 -3.16
CA GLY A 83 12.77 11.28 -3.41
C GLY A 83 13.44 11.57 -4.76
N PHE A 84 12.69 11.92 -5.80
CA PHE A 84 13.24 12.16 -7.15
C PHE A 84 14.25 13.31 -7.20
N PRO A 85 14.06 14.44 -6.51
CA PRO A 85 15.09 15.47 -6.43
C PRO A 85 16.42 14.94 -5.86
N THR A 86 16.37 14.09 -4.81
CA THR A 86 17.58 13.44 -4.26
C THR A 86 18.23 12.48 -5.26
N LEU A 87 17.45 11.73 -6.04
CA LEU A 87 18.01 10.89 -7.11
C LEU A 87 18.61 11.72 -8.24
N SER A 88 18.00 12.86 -8.57
CA SER A 88 18.52 13.81 -9.57
C SER A 88 19.89 14.34 -9.16
N ASP A 89 20.11 14.65 -7.88
CA ASP A 89 21.41 15.06 -7.36
C ASP A 89 22.49 14.01 -7.64
N VAL A 90 22.20 12.73 -7.36
CA VAL A 90 23.12 11.61 -7.62
C VAL A 90 23.44 11.47 -9.10
N VAL A 91 22.43 11.55 -9.97
CA VAL A 91 22.61 11.43 -11.42
C VAL A 91 23.48 12.55 -11.98
N ASN A 92 23.34 13.77 -11.45
CA ASN A 92 24.11 14.92 -11.90
C ASN A 92 25.47 15.09 -11.18
N GLY A 93 25.78 14.23 -10.20
CA GLY A 93 27.00 14.33 -9.41
C GLY A 93 27.08 15.57 -8.52
N VAL A 94 25.92 16.10 -8.10
CA VAL A 94 25.81 17.29 -7.22
C VAL A 94 25.14 16.93 -5.90
N ASN A 95 25.14 17.86 -4.95
CA ASN A 95 24.44 17.71 -3.67
C ASN A 95 23.67 19.00 -3.33
N PHE A 96 22.61 19.28 -4.09
CA PHE A 96 21.84 20.52 -3.98
C PHE A 96 20.66 20.39 -3.01
N ILE A 97 19.86 19.33 -3.16
CA ILE A 97 18.76 18.98 -2.26
C ILE A 97 19.26 18.12 -1.11
N GLY A 98 20.14 17.16 -1.43
CA GLY A 98 20.64 16.14 -0.51
C GLY A 98 19.59 15.10 -0.13
N GLY A 99 19.90 14.32 0.91
CA GLY A 99 19.05 13.25 1.44
C GLY A 99 19.59 11.85 1.17
N ASN A 100 18.80 10.83 1.48
CA ASN A 100 19.22 9.44 1.37
C ASN A 100 18.72 8.75 0.07
N PRO A 101 19.53 8.68 -1.01
CA PRO A 101 19.11 8.08 -2.28
C PRO A 101 18.87 6.56 -2.17
N GLN A 102 19.58 5.88 -1.27
CA GLN A 102 19.39 4.45 -1.06
C GLN A 102 18.01 4.19 -0.43
N ALA A 103 17.60 4.99 0.54
CA ALA A 103 16.26 4.90 1.13
C ALA A 103 15.17 5.17 0.08
N VAL A 104 15.35 6.18 -0.79
CA VAL A 104 14.39 6.46 -1.87
C VAL A 104 14.17 5.22 -2.74
N LEU A 105 15.24 4.54 -3.16
CA LEU A 105 15.15 3.36 -4.02
C LEU A 105 14.58 2.14 -3.28
N VAL A 106 15.13 1.80 -2.11
CA VAL A 106 14.74 0.59 -1.37
C VAL A 106 13.26 0.65 -0.96
N PHE A 107 12.83 1.75 -0.34
CA PHE A 107 11.44 1.90 0.07
C PHE A 107 10.52 2.19 -1.11
N GLY A 108 11.01 2.90 -2.13
CA GLY A 108 10.26 3.12 -3.36
C GLY A 108 9.90 1.81 -4.08
N ILE A 109 10.85 0.88 -4.17
CA ILE A 109 10.61 -0.46 -4.75
C ILE A 109 9.64 -1.25 -3.87
N ALA A 110 9.83 -1.28 -2.56
CA ALA A 110 8.94 -2.00 -1.64
C ALA A 110 7.50 -1.46 -1.72
N PHE A 111 7.34 -0.13 -1.71
CA PHE A 111 6.04 0.52 -1.84
C PHE A 111 5.42 0.30 -3.22
N ALA A 112 6.21 0.27 -4.30
CA ALA A 112 5.72 -0.05 -5.64
C ALA A 112 5.17 -1.48 -5.73
N ILE A 113 5.92 -2.47 -5.20
CA ILE A 113 5.48 -3.87 -5.16
C ILE A 113 4.18 -3.99 -4.35
N GLY A 114 4.12 -3.39 -3.16
CA GLY A 114 2.91 -3.40 -2.33
C GLY A 114 1.72 -2.73 -3.02
N THR A 115 1.95 -1.59 -3.67
CA THR A 115 0.90 -0.85 -4.40
C THR A 115 0.35 -1.67 -5.56
N ILE A 116 1.22 -2.26 -6.39
CA ILE A 116 0.80 -3.08 -7.54
C ILE A 116 0.04 -4.32 -7.05
N ALA A 117 0.53 -4.99 -6.00
CA ALA A 117 -0.16 -6.15 -5.44
C ALA A 117 -1.55 -5.78 -4.88
N ALA A 118 -1.68 -4.66 -4.16
CA ALA A 118 -2.96 -4.17 -3.67
C ALA A 118 -3.92 -3.78 -4.82
N LEU A 119 -3.39 -3.16 -5.89
CA LEU A 119 -4.16 -2.83 -7.09
C LEU A 119 -4.64 -4.09 -7.81
N ILE A 120 -3.81 -5.12 -7.96
CA ILE A 120 -4.24 -6.40 -8.56
C ILE A 120 -5.31 -7.05 -7.68
N SER A 121 -5.09 -7.08 -6.36
CA SER A 121 -6.04 -7.63 -5.40
C SER A 121 -7.41 -6.97 -5.52
N CYS A 122 -7.50 -5.64 -5.71
CA CYS A 122 -8.79 -4.95 -5.70
C CYS A 122 -9.73 -5.37 -6.85
N PHE A 123 -9.20 -5.95 -7.94
CA PHE A 123 -9.98 -6.50 -9.04
C PHE A 123 -10.28 -8.00 -8.88
N MET A 124 -9.84 -8.63 -7.79
CA MET A 124 -10.07 -10.03 -7.49
C MET A 124 -11.17 -10.20 -6.43
N LYS A 125 -11.87 -11.33 -6.48
CA LYS A 125 -12.80 -11.74 -5.41
C LYS A 125 -12.04 -11.81 -4.09
N GLN A 126 -12.62 -11.32 -3.00
CA GLN A 126 -12.02 -11.25 -1.67
C GLN A 126 -12.56 -12.32 -0.71
N SER A 127 -13.79 -12.79 -0.98
CA SER A 127 -14.44 -13.84 -0.22
C SER A 127 -15.18 -14.81 -1.14
N LYS A 128 -15.21 -16.09 -0.77
CA LYS A 128 -16.04 -17.10 -1.45
C LYS A 128 -17.54 -16.77 -1.37
N SER A 129 -17.97 -16.10 -0.30
CA SER A 129 -19.36 -15.69 -0.07
C SER A 129 -19.79 -14.48 -0.91
N GLU A 130 -18.86 -13.76 -1.53
CA GLU A 130 -19.12 -12.53 -2.28
C GLU A 130 -19.99 -12.80 -3.53
N GLY A 131 -19.86 -14.00 -4.12
CA GLY A 131 -20.69 -14.44 -5.25
C GLY A 131 -22.14 -14.79 -4.91
N LEU A 132 -22.45 -15.12 -3.64
CA LEU A 132 -23.79 -15.49 -3.18
C LEU A 132 -24.68 -14.26 -2.91
N ASN A 133 -24.10 -13.15 -2.44
CA ASN A 133 -24.88 -11.94 -2.15
C ASN A 133 -25.30 -11.18 -3.42
N HIS A 134 -24.48 -11.21 -4.48
CA HIS A 134 -24.84 -10.60 -5.76
C HIS A 134 -26.02 -11.30 -6.44
N THR A 135 -26.10 -12.63 -6.36
CA THR A 135 -27.21 -13.42 -6.96
C THR A 135 -28.55 -13.17 -6.27
N VAL A 136 -28.55 -12.95 -4.96
CA VAL A 136 -29.78 -12.66 -4.20
C VAL A 136 -30.31 -11.25 -4.49
N HIS A 137 -29.43 -10.27 -4.71
CA HIS A 137 -29.84 -8.90 -5.01
C HIS A 137 -30.27 -8.67 -6.46
N THR A 138 -29.82 -9.47 -7.42
CA THR A 138 -30.25 -9.38 -8.84
C THR A 138 -31.55 -10.13 -9.13
N SER A 139 -32.07 -10.89 -8.16
CA SER A 139 -33.29 -11.71 -8.31
C SER A 139 -34.57 -10.99 -7.85
N LYS A 140 -34.55 -9.67 -7.67
CA LYS A 140 -35.73 -8.87 -7.29
C LYS A 140 -36.09 -7.87 -8.36
#